data_AF-A0A835HW58-F1
#
_entry.id   AF-A0A835HW58-F1
#
_cell.length_a   1.000
_cell.length_b   1.000
_cell.length_c   1.000
_cell.angle_alpha   90.00
_cell.angle_beta   90.00
_cell.angle_gamma   90.00
#
_symmetry.space_group_name_H-M   'P 1'
#
loop_
_entity.id
_entity.type
_entity.pdbx_description
1 polymer ?
#
loop_
_entity_poly.entity_id
_entity_poly.type
_entity_poly.pdbx_seq_one_letter_code
_entity_poly.pdbx_strand_id
1 'polypeptide(L)'
;MSGMGDGYVGTAQDAVRIRRLEKQREAERKKIQDLKNKSASSGGQSGLLQFGSGTSEILETAFKKETVGLVTREQYVEKRVNIRSKFEEEEKEKLQKLQQEEEELQLQKRKKRKVKGNSRLSFNDDMENASDEDEEDNKDQETKRLGNGKLGKDPTVETSFLPDSEREAEEQAERERLRKQWLLEQEQIRNEPLQITYSYWDGAGHRRVLQASHCTLFHFLEFYFI
;
A
#
# COMPACT_ATOMS: atom_id res chain seq x y z
N MET A 1 31.67 22.22 37.34
CA MET A 1 30.38 22.47 38.03
C MET A 1 29.80 21.12 38.41
N SER A 2 29.53 20.93 39.71
CA SER A 2 28.78 19.85 40.40
C SER A 2 29.03 18.41 39.91
N GLY A 3 29.68 17.51 40.65
CA GLY A 3 29.64 17.36 42.10
C GLY A 3 28.29 16.82 42.56
N MET A 4 27.87 15.66 42.05
CA MET A 4 26.71 14.91 42.56
C MET A 4 27.17 13.46 42.71
N GLY A 5 27.34 13.05 43.97
CA GLY A 5 27.72 11.69 44.33
C GLY A 5 26.71 10.70 43.76
N ASP A 6 27.23 9.66 43.11
CA ASP A 6 26.44 8.50 42.71
C ASP A 6 26.07 7.71 43.97
N GLY A 7 25.08 8.23 44.69
CA GLY A 7 24.54 7.66 45.92
C GLY A 7 23.66 6.45 45.63
N TYR A 8 24.11 5.54 44.76
CA TYR A 8 23.39 4.31 44.49
C TYR A 8 23.66 3.31 45.61
N VAL A 9 22.77 3.27 46.61
CA VAL A 9 22.85 2.41 47.81
C VAL A 9 22.28 1.00 47.52
N GLY A 10 22.60 0.43 46.36
CA GLY A 10 22.10 -0.88 45.92
C GLY A 10 23.18 -1.96 45.84
N THR A 11 22.77 -3.20 45.54
CA THR A 11 23.69 -4.33 45.47
C THR A 11 24.61 -4.26 44.25
N ALA A 12 25.78 -4.90 44.27
CA ALA A 12 26.70 -4.91 43.13
C ALA A 12 26.06 -5.47 41.83
N GLN A 13 25.05 -6.34 41.96
CA GLN A 13 24.28 -6.84 40.83
C GLN A 13 23.34 -5.78 40.22
N ASP A 14 22.82 -4.87 41.05
CA ASP A 14 22.01 -3.75 40.58
C ASP A 14 22.84 -2.75 39.78
N ALA A 15 24.08 -2.47 40.19
CA ALA A 15 24.98 -1.58 39.44
C ALA A 15 25.24 -2.09 38.01
N VAL A 16 25.36 -3.40 37.83
CA VAL A 16 25.50 -4.02 36.49
C VAL A 16 24.21 -3.87 35.67
N ARG A 17 23.05 -4.05 36.31
CA ARG A 17 21.74 -3.86 35.65
C ARG A 17 21.53 -2.42 35.21
N ILE A 18 21.89 -1.45 36.05
CA ILE A 18 21.81 -0.01 35.75
C ILE A 18 22.67 0.33 34.54
N ARG A 19 23.94 -0.11 34.53
CA ARG A 19 24.83 0.12 33.38
C ARG A 19 24.27 -0.46 32.08
N ARG A 20 23.60 -1.61 32.13
CA ARG A 20 22.95 -2.22 30.96
C ARG A 20 21.75 -1.39 30.48
N LEU A 21 20.91 -0.93 31.40
CA LEU A 21 19.75 -0.09 31.08
C LEU A 21 20.16 1.30 30.57
N GLU A 22 21.22 1.88 31.13
CA GLU A 22 21.80 3.13 30.64
C GLU A 22 22.34 2.98 29.22
N LYS A 23 23.05 1.89 28.94
CA LYS A 23 23.51 1.59 27.59
C LYS A 23 22.36 1.41 26.60
N GLN A 24 21.24 0.81 27.02
CA GLN A 24 20.03 0.71 26.20
C GLN A 24 19.40 2.08 25.94
N ARG A 25 19.24 2.91 26.99
CA ARG A 25 18.71 4.28 26.87
C ARG A 25 19.61 5.17 26.00
N GLU A 26 20.93 5.03 26.10
CA GLU A 26 21.87 5.77 25.26
C GLU A 26 21.77 5.35 23.80
N ALA A 27 21.65 4.05 23.52
CA ALA A 27 21.43 3.55 22.17
C ALA A 27 20.08 4.02 21.59
N GLU A 28 19.01 4.02 22.38
CA GLU A 28 17.70 4.56 21.99
C GLU A 28 17.77 6.07 21.73
N ARG A 29 18.42 6.84 22.61
CA ARG A 29 18.63 8.27 22.42
C ARG A 29 19.40 8.57 21.15
N LYS A 30 20.47 7.81 20.88
CA LYS A 30 21.24 7.93 19.64
C LYS A 30 20.38 7.61 18.42
N LYS A 31 19.58 6.54 18.46
CA LYS A 31 18.64 6.19 17.39
C LYS A 31 17.60 7.28 17.13
N ILE A 32 17.05 7.89 18.18
CA ILE A 32 16.12 9.02 18.07
C ILE A 32 16.82 10.25 17.46
N GLN A 33 18.06 10.53 17.88
CA GLN A 33 18.85 11.63 17.33
C GLN A 33 19.17 11.41 15.84
N ASP A 34 19.55 10.20 15.46
CA ASP A 34 19.82 9.84 14.07
C ASP A 34 18.54 9.97 13.21
N LEU A 35 17.39 9.51 13.73
CA LEU A 35 16.09 9.69 13.08
C LEU A 35 15.71 11.17 12.95
N LYS A 36 15.97 11.97 13.98
CA LYS A 36 15.72 13.42 13.97
C LYS A 36 16.63 14.15 12.97
N ASN A 37 17.90 13.76 12.88
CA ASN A 37 18.83 14.33 11.90
C ASN A 37 18.43 13.92 10.47
N LYS A 38 17.97 12.68 10.29
CA LYS A 38 17.51 12.17 8.99
C LYS A 38 16.22 12.86 8.55
N SER A 39 15.25 13.06 9.45
CA SER A 39 14.02 13.81 9.17
C SER A 39 14.27 15.31 8.96
N ALA A 40 15.25 15.90 9.66
CA ALA A 40 15.68 17.27 9.41
C ALA A 40 16.34 17.42 8.02
N SER A 41 17.14 16.44 7.58
CA SER A 41 17.78 16.46 6.26
C SER A 41 16.79 16.27 5.10
N SER A 42 15.67 15.58 5.33
CA SER A 42 14.62 15.34 4.34
C SER A 42 13.55 16.45 4.29
N GLY A 43 13.83 17.64 4.83
CA GLY A 43 12.89 18.77 4.79
C GLY A 43 11.68 18.59 5.73
N GLY A 44 11.90 18.06 6.93
CA GLY A 44 10.85 17.87 7.94
C GLY A 44 10.28 19.19 8.44
N GLN A 45 9.03 19.47 8.09
CA GLN A 45 8.25 20.55 8.69
C GLN A 45 8.15 20.36 10.21
N SER A 46 8.67 21.32 10.97
CA SER A 46 8.25 21.52 12.35
C SER A 46 6.84 22.13 12.33
N GLY A 47 5.80 21.37 12.67
CA GLY A 47 4.54 21.99 13.11
C GLY A 47 3.24 21.23 12.87
N LEU A 48 3.18 20.24 11.97
CA LEU A 48 1.92 19.51 11.78
C LEU A 48 2.22 18.07 11.41
N LEU A 49 2.19 17.20 12.42
CA LEU A 49 2.18 15.76 12.23
C LEU A 49 0.86 15.42 11.54
N GLN A 50 0.89 15.33 10.21
CA GLN A 50 -0.22 14.84 9.41
C GLN A 50 -0.33 13.32 9.62
N PHE A 51 -0.85 12.93 10.79
CA PHE A 51 -1.14 11.55 11.14
C PHE A 51 -2.29 11.04 10.25
N GLY A 52 -2.06 9.94 9.54
CA GLY A 52 -3.12 9.22 8.81
C GLY A 52 -3.29 9.59 7.33
N SER A 53 -2.38 10.39 6.78
CA SER A 53 -2.41 10.75 5.37
C SER A 53 -1.60 9.75 4.53
N GLY A 54 -2.25 9.15 3.53
CA GLY A 54 -1.60 8.22 2.61
C GLY A 54 -0.40 8.85 1.91
N THR A 55 0.54 8.04 1.42
CA THR A 55 1.71 8.53 0.69
C THR A 55 1.32 9.43 -0.48
N SER A 56 0.16 9.19 -1.09
CA SER A 56 -0.44 10.03 -2.13
C SER A 56 -0.74 11.46 -1.69
N GLU A 57 -1.37 11.63 -0.53
CA GLU A 57 -1.76 12.94 -0.02
C GLU A 57 -0.55 13.77 0.41
N ILE A 58 0.52 13.11 0.89
CA ILE A 58 1.78 13.77 1.23
C ILE A 58 2.43 14.36 -0.04
N LEU A 59 2.45 13.59 -1.13
CA LEU A 59 2.97 14.04 -2.43
C LEU A 59 2.11 15.17 -3.03
N GLU A 60 0.79 15.07 -2.94
CA GLU A 60 -0.13 16.14 -3.38
C GLU A 60 0.04 17.42 -2.57
N THR A 61 0.26 17.30 -1.27
CA THR A 61 0.46 18.46 -0.39
C THR A 61 1.80 19.15 -0.69
N ALA A 62 2.85 18.38 -0.96
CA ALA A 62 4.13 18.90 -1.44
C ALA A 62 3.98 19.62 -2.79
N PHE A 63 3.24 19.02 -3.74
CA PHE A 63 2.94 19.65 -5.02
C PHE A 63 2.18 20.97 -4.87
N LYS A 64 1.14 21.00 -4.03
CA LYS A 64 0.38 22.22 -3.76
C LYS A 64 1.31 23.31 -3.23
N LYS A 65 2.18 23.01 -2.26
CA LYS A 65 3.17 23.97 -1.74
C LYS A 65 4.14 24.46 -2.81
N GLU A 66 4.59 23.57 -3.69
CA GLU A 66 5.50 23.89 -4.79
C GLU A 66 4.85 24.67 -5.95
N THR A 67 3.52 24.59 -6.08
CA THR A 67 2.77 25.23 -7.18
C THR A 67 1.97 26.45 -6.75
N VAL A 68 1.88 26.73 -5.46
CA VAL A 68 1.33 27.97 -4.94
C VAL A 68 2.36 29.10 -5.10
N GLY A 69 2.09 30.05 -6.01
CA GLY A 69 2.92 31.22 -6.29
C GLY A 69 2.97 31.60 -7.76
N LEU A 70 3.83 32.56 -8.13
CA LEU A 70 4.13 32.85 -9.54
C LEU A 70 4.99 31.71 -10.11
N VAL A 71 4.35 30.73 -10.73
CA VAL A 71 5.01 29.60 -11.39
C VAL A 71 4.73 29.69 -12.88
N THR A 72 5.77 29.49 -13.69
CA THR A 72 5.59 29.49 -15.15
C THR A 72 4.82 28.24 -15.59
N ARG A 73 4.09 28.33 -16.71
CA ARG A 73 3.31 27.20 -17.24
C ARG A 73 4.16 25.95 -17.43
N GLU A 74 5.40 26.11 -17.89
CA GLU A 74 6.36 25.02 -18.12
C GLU A 74 6.72 24.30 -16.81
N GLN A 75 7.06 25.06 -15.76
CA GLN A 75 7.37 24.53 -14.44
C GLN A 75 6.18 23.76 -13.83
N TYR A 76 4.95 24.23 -14.05
CA TYR A 76 3.75 23.53 -13.57
C TYR A 76 3.54 22.20 -14.29
N VAL A 77 3.72 22.16 -15.61
CA VAL A 77 3.61 20.94 -16.42
C VAL A 77 4.69 19.93 -16.02
N GLU A 78 5.94 20.36 -15.87
CA GLU A 78 7.04 19.51 -15.45
C GLU A 78 6.79 18.90 -14.06
N LYS A 79 6.37 19.71 -13.08
CA LYS A 79 6.05 19.23 -11.74
C LYS A 79 4.90 18.20 -11.76
N ARG A 80 3.87 18.41 -12.59
CA ARG A 80 2.78 17.44 -12.77
C ARG A 80 3.26 16.11 -13.35
N VAL A 81 4.15 16.15 -14.35
CA VAL A 81 4.74 14.94 -14.95
C VAL A 81 5.60 14.21 -13.93
N ASN A 82 6.45 14.93 -13.19
CA ASN A 82 7.31 14.35 -12.16
C ASN A 82 6.51 13.66 -11.07
N ILE A 83 5.37 14.21 -10.65
CA ILE A 83 4.51 13.57 -9.66
C ILE A 83 3.90 12.30 -10.21
N ARG A 84 3.37 12.33 -11.43
CA ARG A 84 2.82 11.13 -12.06
C ARG A 84 3.89 10.03 -12.19
N SER A 85 5.12 10.39 -12.56
CA SER A 85 6.24 9.46 -12.63
C SER A 85 6.61 8.89 -11.26
N LYS A 86 6.67 9.73 -10.22
CA LYS A 86 6.95 9.29 -8.85
C LYS A 86 5.87 8.34 -8.32
N PHE A 87 4.61 8.60 -8.62
CA PHE A 87 3.50 7.70 -8.28
C PHE A 87 3.66 6.33 -8.95
N GLU A 88 3.99 6.30 -10.24
CA GLU A 88 4.18 5.06 -10.98
C GLU A 88 5.42 4.28 -10.48
N GLU A 89 6.49 4.98 -10.10
CA GLU A 89 7.68 4.38 -9.51
C GLU A 89 7.40 3.81 -8.11
N GLU A 90 6.69 4.54 -7.25
CA GLU A 90 6.31 4.07 -5.92
C GLU A 90 5.38 2.83 -6.01
N GLU A 91 4.44 2.81 -6.95
CA GLU A 91 3.56 1.66 -7.20
C GLU A 91 4.36 0.44 -7.65
N LYS A 92 5.34 0.63 -8.55
CA LYS A 92 6.26 -0.44 -9.00
C LYS A 92 7.14 -0.94 -7.86
N GLU A 93 7.68 -0.06 -7.02
CA GLU A 93 8.49 -0.44 -5.86
C GLU A 93 7.67 -1.24 -4.86
N LYS A 94 6.43 -0.81 -4.59
CA LYS A 94 5.51 -1.54 -3.69
C LYS A 94 5.22 -2.95 -4.20
N LEU A 95 4.95 -3.09 -5.51
CA LEU A 95 4.74 -4.39 -6.15
C LEU A 95 5.98 -5.28 -6.05
N GLN A 96 7.17 -4.74 -6.32
CA GLN A 96 8.43 -5.50 -6.18
C GLN A 96 8.69 -5.93 -4.75
N LYS A 97 8.42 -5.07 -3.77
CA LYS A 97 8.60 -5.39 -2.35
C LYS A 97 7.66 -6.48 -1.88
N LEU A 98 6.39 -6.44 -2.32
CA LEU A 98 5.42 -7.51 -2.04
C LEU A 98 5.86 -8.85 -2.66
N GLN A 99 6.40 -8.84 -3.88
CA GLN A 99 6.95 -10.04 -4.51
C GLN A 99 8.15 -10.61 -3.73
N GLN A 100 9.09 -9.75 -3.30
CA GLN A 100 10.23 -10.18 -2.49
C GLN A 100 9.80 -10.75 -1.13
N GLU A 101 8.83 -10.13 -0.47
CA GLU A 101 8.28 -10.60 0.81
C GLU A 101 7.59 -11.97 0.65
N GLU A 102 6.86 -12.17 -0.44
CA GLU A 102 6.24 -13.46 -0.77
C GLU A 102 7.29 -14.55 -0.99
N GLU A 103 8.32 -14.27 -1.77
CA GLU A 103 9.43 -15.20 -2.01
C GLU A 103 10.17 -15.58 -0.72
N GLU A 104 10.42 -14.61 0.16
CA GLU A 104 11.07 -14.85 1.45
C GLU A 104 10.19 -15.75 2.35
N LEU A 105 8.89 -15.49 2.38
CA LEU A 105 7.93 -16.27 3.16
C LEU A 105 7.84 -17.72 2.64
N GLN A 106 7.88 -17.91 1.33
CA GLN A 106 7.98 -19.24 0.71
C GLN A 106 9.28 -19.94 1.09
N LEU A 107 10.42 -19.24 1.08
CA LEU A 107 11.71 -19.78 1.48
C LEU A 107 11.72 -20.20 2.96
N GLN A 108 11.13 -19.40 3.85
CA GLN A 108 10.99 -19.74 5.27
C GLN A 108 10.10 -20.98 5.47
N LYS A 109 8.97 -21.10 4.75
CA LYS A 109 8.12 -22.30 4.78
C LYS A 109 8.89 -23.54 4.33
N ARG A 110 9.72 -23.45 3.28
CA ARG A 110 10.58 -24.55 2.80
C ARG A 110 11.65 -24.94 3.82
N LYS A 111 12.28 -23.97 4.49
CA LYS A 111 13.27 -24.23 5.57
C LYS A 111 12.64 -24.92 6.78
N LYS A 112 11.45 -24.48 7.22
CA LYS A 112 10.71 -25.11 8.34
C LYS A 112 10.34 -26.56 8.04
N ARG A 113 9.94 -26.86 6.79
CA ARG A 113 9.66 -28.25 6.34
C ARG A 113 10.90 -29.14 6.37
N LYS A 114 12.08 -28.62 5.97
CA LYS A 114 13.35 -29.37 6.00
C LYS A 114 13.83 -29.69 7.42
N VAL A 115 13.59 -28.80 8.39
CA VAL A 115 13.99 -29.02 9.80
C VAL A 115 13.03 -29.97 10.54
N LYS A 116 11.77 -30.09 10.08
CA LYS A 116 10.77 -31.00 10.67
C LYS A 116 10.88 -32.45 10.17
N GLY A 117 11.77 -32.72 9.19
CA GLY A 117 11.82 -33.96 8.41
C GLY A 117 12.39 -35.21 9.08
N ASN A 118 12.71 -35.23 10.39
CA ASN A 118 13.38 -36.38 11.00
C ASN A 118 12.95 -36.67 12.45
N SER A 119 11.85 -36.10 12.93
CA SER A 119 11.35 -36.42 14.28
C SER A 119 10.41 -37.61 14.18
N ARG A 120 11.00 -38.81 14.09
CA ARG A 120 10.31 -40.09 14.29
C ARG A 120 9.90 -40.17 15.77
N LEU A 121 8.79 -39.55 16.11
CA LEU A 121 8.18 -39.61 17.44
C LEU A 121 7.56 -41.01 17.63
N SER A 122 7.89 -41.64 18.75
CA SER A 122 7.53 -43.02 19.14
C SER A 122 6.07 -43.21 19.58
N PHE A 123 5.13 -42.41 19.08
CA PHE A 123 3.71 -42.46 19.45
C PHE A 123 2.79 -42.88 18.30
N ASN A 124 3.34 -43.25 17.13
CA ASN A 124 2.55 -43.60 15.94
C ASN A 124 2.58 -45.10 15.60
N ASP A 125 2.93 -45.96 16.58
CA ASP A 125 3.12 -47.41 16.38
C ASP A 125 1.85 -48.25 16.67
N ASP A 126 0.69 -47.62 16.83
CA ASP A 126 -0.57 -48.32 17.19
C ASP A 126 -1.72 -48.09 16.20
N MET A 127 -1.44 -47.62 14.98
CA MET A 127 -2.43 -47.48 13.90
C MET A 127 -1.89 -47.98 12.55
N GLU A 128 -0.98 -48.94 12.56
CA GLU A 128 -0.50 -49.63 11.35
C GLU A 128 -0.68 -51.14 11.51
N ASN A 129 -1.95 -51.58 11.51
CA ASN A 129 -2.27 -52.97 11.25
C ASN A 129 -3.61 -53.06 10.50
N ALA A 130 -3.56 -52.90 9.17
CA ALA A 130 -4.48 -53.57 8.26
C ALA A 130 -3.98 -53.47 6.81
N SER A 131 -3.28 -54.53 6.42
CA SER A 131 -3.26 -55.12 5.07
C SER A 131 -2.53 -54.37 3.96
N ASP A 132 -1.34 -54.90 3.67
CA ASP A 132 -0.74 -54.95 2.34
C ASP A 132 -1.47 -55.97 1.45
N GLU A 133 -1.21 -55.87 0.14
CA GLU A 133 -1.55 -56.75 -1.00
C GLU A 133 -2.96 -56.63 -1.63
N ASP A 134 -3.08 -55.90 -2.75
CA ASP A 134 -3.16 -56.52 -4.10
C ASP A 134 -3.45 -55.51 -5.25
N GLU A 135 -2.72 -55.73 -6.35
CA GLU A 135 -2.96 -55.51 -7.79
C GLU A 135 -3.85 -54.36 -8.34
N GLU A 136 -3.20 -53.53 -9.19
CA GLU A 136 -3.61 -53.17 -10.56
C GLU A 136 -5.11 -52.90 -10.84
N ASP A 137 -5.56 -51.65 -10.81
CA ASP A 137 -6.41 -51.11 -11.88
C ASP A 137 -6.42 -49.57 -11.94
N ASN A 138 -6.49 -49.10 -13.17
CA ASN A 138 -6.46 -47.75 -13.66
C ASN A 138 -7.85 -47.11 -13.48
N LYS A 139 -8.01 -46.12 -12.59
CA LYS A 139 -9.17 -45.22 -12.63
C LYS A 139 -8.92 -43.86 -11.96
N ASP A 140 -8.99 -42.85 -12.82
CA ASP A 140 -9.35 -41.46 -12.58
C ASP A 140 -8.53 -40.68 -11.54
N GLN A 141 -7.63 -39.86 -12.08
CA GLN A 141 -7.06 -38.69 -11.44
C GLN A 141 -8.15 -37.66 -11.12
N GLU A 142 -8.92 -37.91 -10.07
CA GLU A 142 -9.51 -36.83 -9.29
C GLU A 142 -8.68 -36.70 -8.02
N THR A 143 -7.47 -36.16 -8.19
CA THR A 143 -6.63 -35.77 -7.06
C THR A 143 -7.35 -34.64 -6.32
N LYS A 144 -8.13 -35.06 -5.34
CA LYS A 144 -8.51 -34.37 -4.11
C LYS A 144 -7.77 -33.05 -4.03
N ARG A 145 -8.48 -31.98 -4.44
CA ARG A 145 -8.22 -30.67 -3.88
C ARG A 145 -8.47 -30.84 -2.39
N LEU A 146 -7.40 -31.18 -1.66
CA LEU A 146 -7.23 -30.83 -0.27
C LEU A 146 -7.12 -29.30 -0.22
N GLY A 147 -8.16 -28.63 -0.71
CA GLY A 147 -8.47 -27.30 -0.28
C GLY A 147 -8.50 -27.39 1.23
N ASN A 148 -7.89 -26.41 1.85
CA ASN A 148 -8.13 -26.06 3.24
C ASN A 148 -9.63 -25.78 3.36
N GLY A 149 -10.44 -26.85 3.33
CA GLY A 149 -11.84 -26.84 3.65
C GLY A 149 -11.88 -26.20 5.01
N LYS A 150 -12.67 -25.13 5.10
CA LYS A 150 -12.86 -24.26 6.25
C LYS A 150 -13.31 -25.14 7.43
N LEU A 151 -12.36 -25.86 8.02
CA LEU A 151 -12.55 -26.78 9.12
C LEU A 151 -12.74 -25.91 10.35
N GLY A 152 -13.99 -25.81 10.80
CA GLY A 152 -14.32 -25.58 12.20
C GLY A 152 -14.58 -24.14 12.63
N LYS A 153 -15.35 -23.36 11.86
CA LYS A 153 -16.06 -22.20 12.45
C LYS A 153 -17.52 -22.24 12.07
N ASP A 154 -18.38 -21.91 13.03
CA ASP A 154 -19.82 -21.82 12.81
C ASP A 154 -20.10 -20.76 11.73
N PRO A 155 -20.87 -21.09 10.68
CA PRO A 155 -21.15 -20.18 9.57
C PRO A 155 -22.04 -19.00 9.96
N THR A 156 -22.66 -19.06 11.14
CA THR A 156 -23.51 -18.03 11.73
C THR A 156 -22.74 -16.99 12.53
N VAL A 157 -21.47 -17.25 12.86
CA VAL A 157 -20.64 -16.31 13.60
C VAL A 157 -20.04 -15.30 12.63
N GLU A 158 -20.25 -14.02 12.90
CA GLU A 158 -19.70 -12.93 12.11
C GLU A 158 -18.15 -12.95 12.18
N THR A 159 -17.50 -13.32 11.08
CA THR A 159 -16.03 -13.34 10.97
C THR A 159 -15.49 -12.12 10.20
N SER A 160 -16.30 -11.06 10.07
CA SER A 160 -15.95 -9.79 9.43
C SER A 160 -14.70 -9.15 10.06
N PHE A 161 -14.55 -9.29 11.39
CA PHE A 161 -13.46 -8.72 12.17
C PHE A 161 -12.12 -9.48 12.06
N LEU A 162 -12.13 -10.70 11.52
CA LEU A 162 -10.89 -11.46 11.33
C LEU A 162 -10.21 -11.02 10.03
N PRO A 163 -8.89 -10.75 10.05
CA PRO A 163 -8.10 -10.56 8.84
C PRO A 163 -8.24 -11.80 7.94
N ASP A 164 -8.92 -11.62 6.82
CA ASP A 164 -9.25 -12.65 5.85
C ASP A 164 -8.68 -12.25 4.49
N SER A 165 -7.52 -12.82 4.15
CA SER A 165 -6.80 -12.48 2.93
C SER A 165 -7.57 -12.85 1.66
N GLU A 166 -8.48 -13.84 1.72
CA GLU A 166 -9.33 -14.22 0.58
C GLU A 166 -10.38 -13.14 0.35
N ARG A 167 -11.06 -12.70 1.42
CA ARG A 167 -12.05 -11.61 1.38
C ARG A 167 -11.45 -10.28 0.95
N GLU A 168 -10.29 -9.91 1.52
CA GLU A 168 -9.60 -8.68 1.12
C GLU A 168 -9.21 -8.72 -0.36
N ALA A 169 -8.77 -9.86 -0.90
CA ALA A 169 -8.45 -9.99 -2.31
C ALA A 169 -9.70 -9.85 -3.21
N GLU A 170 -10.84 -10.40 -2.80
CA GLU A 170 -12.12 -10.25 -3.51
C GLU A 170 -12.59 -8.79 -3.50
N GLU A 171 -12.57 -8.13 -2.35
CA GLU A 171 -12.92 -6.70 -2.22
C GLU A 171 -12.02 -5.82 -3.09
N GLN A 172 -10.72 -6.12 -3.16
CA GLN A 172 -9.80 -5.38 -4.03
C GLN A 172 -10.11 -5.63 -5.51
N ALA A 173 -10.41 -6.87 -5.91
CA ALA A 173 -10.80 -7.18 -7.28
C ALA A 173 -12.10 -6.45 -7.69
N GLU A 174 -13.07 -6.36 -6.78
CA GLU A 174 -14.29 -5.58 -6.99
C GLU A 174 -13.99 -4.08 -7.13
N ARG A 175 -13.14 -3.53 -6.25
CA ARG A 175 -12.70 -2.12 -6.34
C ARG A 175 -12.00 -1.83 -7.66
N GLU A 176 -11.09 -2.68 -8.10
CA GLU A 176 -10.41 -2.52 -9.38
C GLU A 176 -11.38 -2.59 -10.56
N ARG A 177 -12.35 -3.51 -10.51
CA ARG A 177 -13.41 -3.61 -11.52
C ARG A 177 -14.23 -2.32 -11.59
N LEU A 178 -14.70 -1.82 -10.45
CA LEU A 178 -15.47 -0.58 -10.37
C LEU A 178 -14.64 0.62 -10.86
N ARG A 179 -13.35 0.68 -10.51
CA ARG A 179 -12.44 1.73 -11.00
C ARG A 179 -12.31 1.71 -12.52
N LYS A 180 -12.20 0.53 -13.13
CA LYS A 180 -12.15 0.39 -14.60
C LYS A 180 -13.46 0.81 -15.26
N GLN A 181 -14.60 0.39 -14.69
CA GLN A 181 -15.92 0.80 -15.18
C GLN A 181 -16.08 2.32 -15.11
N TRP A 182 -15.74 2.93 -13.98
CA TRP A 182 -15.80 4.38 -13.81
C TRP A 182 -14.91 5.11 -14.81
N LEU A 183 -13.67 4.64 -15.05
CA LEU A 183 -12.79 5.26 -16.05
C LEU A 183 -13.35 5.19 -17.47
N LEU A 184 -13.94 4.04 -17.84
CA LEU A 184 -14.59 3.87 -19.15
C LEU A 184 -15.80 4.80 -19.28
N GLU A 185 -16.63 4.90 -18.24
CA GLU A 185 -17.77 5.82 -18.22
C GLU A 185 -17.31 7.27 -18.31
N GLN A 186 -16.26 7.66 -17.59
CA GLN A 186 -15.67 8.99 -17.69
C GLN A 186 -15.14 9.29 -19.10
N GLU A 187 -14.48 8.33 -19.73
CA GLU A 187 -14.00 8.48 -21.09
C GLU A 187 -15.16 8.60 -22.09
N GLN A 188 -16.23 7.83 -21.89
CA GLN A 188 -17.43 7.89 -22.71
C GLN A 188 -18.14 9.24 -22.58
N ILE A 189 -18.38 9.72 -21.36
CA ILE A 189 -18.96 11.05 -21.08
C ILE A 189 -18.07 12.14 -21.67
N ARG A 190 -16.75 12.01 -21.54
CA ARG A 190 -15.79 12.98 -22.06
C ARG A 190 -15.82 13.07 -23.59
N ASN A 191 -16.03 11.95 -24.26
CA ASN A 191 -16.01 11.82 -25.72
C ASN A 191 -17.39 12.09 -26.36
N GLU A 192 -18.46 12.15 -25.57
CA GLU A 192 -19.79 12.48 -26.06
C GLU A 192 -19.79 13.85 -26.78
N PRO A 193 -20.25 13.91 -28.05
CA PRO A 193 -20.28 15.15 -28.81
C PRO A 193 -21.40 16.06 -28.30
N LEU A 194 -21.04 17.21 -27.75
CA LEU A 194 -21.97 18.23 -27.28
C LEU A 194 -22.17 19.30 -28.34
N GLN A 195 -23.43 19.67 -28.58
CA GLN A 195 -23.79 20.75 -29.48
C GLN A 195 -23.92 22.06 -28.68
N ILE A 196 -22.99 22.98 -28.88
CA ILE A 196 -22.97 24.28 -28.22
C ILE A 196 -23.55 25.31 -29.19
N THR A 197 -24.65 25.93 -28.79
CA THR A 197 -25.21 27.08 -29.51
C THR A 197 -24.80 28.35 -28.79
N TYR A 198 -24.11 29.26 -29.47
CA TYR A 198 -23.65 30.52 -28.91
C TYR A 198 -23.90 31.66 -29.88
N SER A 199 -23.98 32.88 -29.35
CA SER A 199 -24.20 34.10 -30.11
C SER A 199 -23.35 35.22 -29.51
N TYR A 200 -22.70 36.00 -30.38
CA TYR A 200 -21.97 37.19 -29.96
C TYR A 200 -22.92 38.39 -29.88
N TRP A 201 -22.59 39.37 -29.02
CA TRP A 201 -23.31 40.64 -28.92
C TRP A 201 -22.74 41.67 -29.91
N ASP A 202 -22.52 41.29 -31.15
CA ASP A 202 -21.96 42.15 -32.21
C ASP A 202 -23.04 42.88 -33.03
N GLY A 203 -24.32 42.73 -32.65
CA GLY A 203 -25.47 43.32 -33.33
C GLY A 203 -25.95 42.54 -34.55
N ALA A 204 -25.20 41.55 -35.02
CA ALA A 204 -25.61 40.62 -36.06
C ALA A 204 -26.07 39.33 -35.37
N GLY A 205 -27.37 39.20 -35.08
CA GLY A 205 -27.98 38.09 -34.32
C GLY A 205 -27.87 36.67 -34.91
N HIS A 206 -26.74 36.31 -35.52
CA HIS A 206 -26.45 34.99 -36.05
C HIS A 206 -26.01 34.05 -34.93
N ARG A 207 -26.87 33.08 -34.62
CA ARG A 207 -26.55 31.96 -33.74
C ARG A 207 -25.59 31.03 -34.48
N ARG A 208 -24.45 30.72 -33.86
CA ARG A 208 -23.49 29.74 -34.35
C ARG A 208 -23.63 28.47 -33.54
N VAL A 209 -23.46 27.34 -34.22
CA VAL A 209 -23.55 26.01 -33.62
C VAL A 209 -22.22 25.32 -33.82
N LEU A 210 -21.63 24.82 -32.73
CA LEU A 210 -20.40 24.04 -32.75
C LEU A 210 -20.63 22.69 -32.09
N GLN A 211 -20.03 21.65 -32.66
CA GLN A 211 -19.93 20.34 -32.03
C GLN A 211 -18.55 20.21 -31.39
N ALA A 212 -18.52 20.01 -30.09
CA ALA A 212 -17.29 19.81 -29.33
C ALA A 212 -17.48 18.70 -28.31
N SER A 213 -16.45 17.92 -28.05
CA SER A 213 -16.45 16.97 -26.92
C SER A 213 -16.19 17.72 -25.62
N HIS A 214 -16.62 17.17 -24.48
CA HIS A 214 -16.42 17.78 -23.16
C HIS A 214 -14.94 18.12 -22.87
N CYS A 215 -13.99 17.34 -23.41
CA CYS A 215 -12.55 17.63 -23.30
C CYS A 215 -12.12 18.89 -24.04
N THR A 216 -12.71 19.14 -25.21
CA THR A 216 -12.36 20.27 -26.08
C THR A 216 -13.17 21.53 -25.78
N LEU A 217 -14.34 21.38 -25.13
CA LEU A 217 -15.21 22.46 -24.68
C LEU A 217 -14.45 23.47 -23.81
N PHE A 218 -13.71 22.98 -22.82
CA PHE A 218 -12.97 23.84 -21.90
C PHE A 218 -11.94 24.70 -22.64
N HIS A 219 -11.19 24.08 -23.55
CA HIS A 219 -10.19 24.79 -24.35
C HIS A 219 -10.83 25.78 -25.34
N PHE A 220 -11.99 25.42 -25.91
CA PHE A 220 -12.75 26.29 -26.79
C PHE A 220 -13.25 27.54 -26.06
N LEU A 221 -13.80 27.38 -24.85
CA LEU A 221 -14.25 28.51 -24.02
C LEU A 221 -13.09 29.40 -23.59
N GLU A 222 -11.95 28.81 -23.19
CA GLU A 222 -10.75 29.55 -22.80
C GLU A 222 -10.20 30.41 -23.95
N PHE A 223 -10.17 29.89 -25.19
CA PHE A 223 -9.65 30.62 -26.35
C PHE A 223 -10.58 31.74 -26.86
N TYR A 224 -11.89 31.61 -26.64
CA TYR A 224 -12.88 32.54 -27.21
C TYR A 224 -13.45 33.56 -26.20
N PHE A 225 -13.32 33.33 -24.90
CA PHE A 225 -13.92 34.17 -23.85
C PHE A 225 -12.92 34.83 -22.88
N ILE A 226 -11.63 34.47 -22.93
CA ILE A 226 -10.54 35.15 -22.21
C ILE A 226 -9.68 35.92 -23.20
#